data_AF-A0A9P4Q7P5-F1
#
_entry.id   AF-A0A9P4Q7P5-F1
#
_cell.length_a   1.000
_cell.length_b   1.000
_cell.length_c   1.000
_cell.angle_alpha   90.00
_cell.angle_beta   90.00
_cell.angle_gamma   90.00
#
_symmetry.space_group_name_H-M   'P 1'
#
loop_
_entity.id
_entity.type
_entity.pdbx_description
1 polymer ?
#
loop_
_entity_poly.entity_id
_entity_poly.type
_entity_poly.pdbx_seq_one_letter_code
_entity_poly.pdbx_strand_id
1 'polypeptide(L)'
;MAAVRSPSASFLSAFLPVVRSELFPQIPQRSQSITKRLPLLQRLRNQINLSPLLPSALTPIPSLLGDLWDGLLNAVPKKKTSHMKKRHRQMAGKGLKDVTALNKCSACGRAKRAHVLCPYCVQSIKRWFGNGFKTQAQVEAEERQMLERYNEELRIRKWGPQIEPKKKDEEKSVK
;
A
#
# COMPACT_ATOMS: atom_id res chain seq x y z
N MET A 1 -15.56 24.80 -63.57
CA MET A 1 -16.79 24.03 -63.31
C MET A 1 -16.39 22.62 -62.86
N ALA A 2 -16.68 22.25 -61.62
CA ALA A 2 -16.61 20.88 -61.12
C ALA A 2 -17.69 20.73 -60.03
N ALA A 3 -18.73 19.96 -60.31
CA ALA A 3 -19.85 19.74 -59.41
C ALA A 3 -19.49 18.62 -58.43
N VAL A 4 -19.45 18.93 -57.14
CA VAL A 4 -19.30 17.93 -56.07
C VAL A 4 -20.65 17.26 -55.85
N ARG A 5 -20.74 15.97 -56.20
CA ARG A 5 -21.91 15.12 -55.94
C ARG A 5 -21.81 14.59 -54.52
N SER A 6 -22.77 14.98 -53.66
CA SER A 6 -22.89 14.45 -52.29
C SER A 6 -23.37 12.99 -52.34
N PRO A 7 -22.73 12.05 -51.61
CA PRO A 7 -23.19 10.66 -51.57
C PRO A 7 -24.52 10.53 -50.81
N SER A 8 -25.44 9.75 -51.36
CA SER A 8 -26.76 9.48 -50.78
C SER A 8 -26.65 8.66 -49.48
N ALA A 9 -27.50 9.02 -48.50
CA ALA A 9 -27.51 8.50 -47.12
C ALA A 9 -27.63 6.97 -46.98
N SER A 10 -28.01 6.26 -48.05
CA SER A 10 -28.13 4.81 -48.11
C SER A 10 -26.79 4.05 -48.10
N PHE A 11 -25.66 4.70 -48.43
CA PHE A 11 -24.33 4.04 -48.36
C PHE A 11 -23.75 3.99 -46.95
N LEU A 12 -24.19 4.87 -46.04
CA LEU A 12 -23.70 4.91 -44.65
C LEU A 12 -24.38 3.90 -43.72
N SER A 13 -25.52 3.31 -44.12
CA SER A 13 -26.23 2.32 -43.31
C SER A 13 -25.65 0.91 -43.40
N ALA A 14 -24.69 0.64 -44.29
CA ALA A 14 -24.07 -0.68 -44.44
C ALA A 14 -22.90 -0.93 -43.45
N PHE A 15 -22.43 0.10 -42.74
CA PHE A 15 -21.24 0.01 -41.86
C PHE A 15 -21.53 0.26 -40.38
N LEU A 16 -22.80 0.36 -39.97
CA LEU A 16 -23.16 0.49 -38.56
C LEU A 16 -23.64 -0.86 -38.01
N PRO A 17 -22.89 -1.51 -37.09
CA PRO A 17 -23.42 -2.66 -36.38
C PRO A 17 -24.62 -2.20 -35.54
N VAL A 18 -25.77 -2.80 -35.84
CA VAL A 18 -27.02 -2.63 -35.07
C VAL A 18 -26.77 -3.12 -33.65
N VAL A 19 -26.52 -2.21 -32.73
CA VAL A 19 -26.57 -2.45 -31.29
C VAL A 19 -27.78 -1.70 -30.76
N ARG A 20 -28.93 -2.37 -30.77
CA ARG A 20 -30.08 -1.97 -29.94
C ARG A 20 -29.86 -2.57 -28.55
N SER A 21 -29.30 -1.77 -27.65
CA SER A 21 -29.37 -2.04 -26.21
C SER A 21 -30.28 -1.00 -25.58
N GLU A 22 -31.44 -1.47 -25.12
CA GLU A 22 -32.44 -0.75 -24.34
C GLU A 22 -31.78 0.03 -23.19
N LEU A 23 -32.05 1.33 -23.14
CA LEU A 23 -31.76 2.18 -21.98
C LEU A 23 -32.83 1.96 -20.91
N PHE A 24 -32.51 1.18 -19.89
CA PHE A 24 -33.18 1.25 -18.59
C PHE A 24 -32.14 1.48 -17.48
N PRO A 25 -32.12 2.66 -16.83
CA PRO A 25 -31.27 2.89 -15.67
C PRO A 25 -31.90 2.23 -14.43
N GLN A 26 -31.41 1.04 -14.08
CA GLN A 26 -31.71 0.42 -12.79
C GLN A 26 -30.73 0.91 -11.73
N ILE A 27 -31.31 1.50 -10.69
CA ILE A 27 -30.66 1.98 -9.46
C ILE A 27 -30.13 0.77 -8.68
N PRO A 28 -28.83 0.64 -8.38
CA PRO A 28 -28.39 -0.34 -7.39
C PRO A 28 -28.58 0.25 -5.99
N GLN A 29 -29.71 -0.09 -5.38
CA GLN A 29 -29.85 0.07 -3.94
C GLN A 29 -28.83 -0.81 -3.21
N ARG A 30 -28.16 -0.13 -2.29
CA ARG A 30 -27.42 -0.63 -1.15
C ARG A 30 -28.17 -1.75 -0.43
N SER A 31 -27.39 -2.64 0.16
CA SER A 31 -27.75 -3.78 1.00
C SER A 31 -28.08 -5.07 0.25
N GLN A 32 -27.06 -5.92 0.12
CA GLN A 32 -27.13 -7.27 0.69
C GLN A 32 -25.71 -7.83 0.77
N SER A 33 -25.33 -8.14 2.01
CA SER A 33 -24.13 -8.89 2.35
C SER A 33 -24.02 -10.13 1.47
N ILE A 34 -22.94 -10.22 0.69
CA ILE A 34 -22.46 -11.46 0.09
C ILE A 34 -22.07 -12.40 1.23
N THR A 35 -23.07 -13.10 1.76
CA THR A 35 -22.82 -14.37 2.43
C THR A 35 -22.59 -15.36 1.29
N LYS A 36 -21.32 -15.61 0.97
CA LYS A 36 -20.94 -16.80 0.20
C LYS A 36 -21.34 -18.00 1.06
N ARG A 37 -22.59 -18.44 0.93
CA ARG A 37 -23.06 -19.68 1.54
C ARG A 37 -22.33 -20.83 0.85
N LEU A 38 -21.24 -21.27 1.48
CA LEU A 38 -20.54 -22.51 1.17
C LEU A 38 -21.53 -23.68 1.38
N PRO A 39 -21.96 -24.40 0.34
CA PRO A 39 -22.87 -25.53 0.47
C PRO A 39 -22.11 -26.81 0.89
N LEU A 40 -21.14 -26.69 1.80
CA LEU A 40 -20.38 -27.83 2.31
C LEU A 40 -20.67 -28.15 3.79
N LEU A 41 -21.27 -27.23 4.55
CA LEU A 41 -21.57 -27.45 5.97
C LEU A 41 -22.97 -27.98 6.28
N GLN A 42 -23.82 -28.23 5.26
CA GLN A 42 -25.10 -28.92 5.48
C GLN A 42 -25.00 -30.46 5.40
N ARG A 43 -23.83 -31.02 5.02
CA ARG A 43 -23.67 -32.48 4.93
C ARG A 43 -23.21 -33.14 6.23
N LEU A 44 -22.77 -32.37 7.23
CA LEU A 44 -22.22 -32.90 8.49
C LEU A 44 -23.24 -32.92 9.66
N ARG A 45 -24.50 -32.53 9.46
CA ARG A 45 -25.50 -32.49 10.54
C ARG A 45 -26.33 -33.79 10.70
N ASN A 46 -26.34 -34.68 9.70
CA ASN A 46 -27.26 -35.83 9.69
C ASN A 46 -26.62 -37.21 9.95
N GLN A 47 -25.45 -37.30 10.59
CA GLN A 47 -24.84 -38.60 10.94
C GLN A 47 -24.36 -38.70 12.39
N ILE A 48 -25.11 -38.12 13.33
CA ILE A 48 -24.88 -38.40 14.75
C ILE A 48 -26.20 -38.93 15.30
N ASN A 49 -26.39 -40.25 15.15
CA ASN A 49 -27.19 -41.15 16.00
C ASN A 49 -27.29 -42.50 15.28
N LEU A 50 -26.55 -43.51 15.76
CA LEU A 50 -27.02 -44.87 16.10
C LEU A 50 -25.81 -45.76 16.46
N SER A 51 -25.77 -46.17 17.73
CA SER A 51 -25.15 -47.34 18.38
C SER A 51 -23.86 -48.00 17.80
N PRO A 52 -22.77 -48.10 18.59
CA PRO A 52 -21.61 -48.91 18.24
C PRO A 52 -21.82 -50.37 18.69
N LEU A 53 -22.10 -51.28 17.75
CA LEU A 53 -21.96 -52.73 17.93
C LEU A 53 -21.10 -53.34 16.82
N LEU A 54 -20.03 -52.65 16.43
CA LEU A 54 -19.01 -53.21 15.53
C LEU A 54 -17.65 -53.21 16.22
N PRO A 55 -16.87 -54.31 16.13
CA PRO A 55 -15.53 -54.39 16.69
C PRO A 55 -14.68 -53.25 16.12
N SER A 56 -13.92 -52.56 16.98
CA SER A 56 -13.02 -51.45 16.63
C SER A 56 -11.93 -51.79 15.60
N ALA A 57 -11.88 -53.03 15.09
CA ALA A 57 -10.90 -53.49 14.10
C ALA A 57 -11.24 -53.12 12.64
N LEU A 58 -12.45 -52.60 12.35
CA LEU A 58 -12.90 -52.32 10.97
C LEU A 58 -13.49 -50.91 10.79
N THR A 59 -13.03 -49.92 11.55
CA THR A 59 -13.38 -48.52 11.24
C THR A 59 -12.64 -48.09 9.96
N PRO A 60 -13.33 -47.80 8.83
CA PRO A 60 -12.66 -47.16 7.71
C PRO A 60 -12.22 -45.79 8.20
N ILE A 61 -10.91 -45.54 8.18
CA ILE A 61 -10.32 -44.24 8.48
C ILE A 61 -11.17 -43.20 7.75
N PRO A 62 -11.78 -42.22 8.44
CA PRO A 62 -12.67 -41.27 7.81
C PRO A 62 -11.91 -40.60 6.67
N SER A 63 -12.46 -40.64 5.46
CA SER A 63 -11.85 -40.10 4.24
C SER A 63 -11.41 -38.63 4.40
N LEU A 64 -12.04 -37.89 5.31
CA LEU A 64 -11.65 -36.54 5.72
C LEU A 64 -10.25 -36.44 6.34
N LEU A 65 -9.80 -37.45 7.11
CA LEU A 65 -8.44 -37.48 7.62
C LEU A 65 -7.44 -37.79 6.50
N GLY A 66 -7.80 -38.67 5.56
CA GLY A 66 -6.99 -38.97 4.37
C GLY A 66 -6.71 -37.73 3.52
N ASP A 67 -7.73 -36.93 3.23
CA ASP A 67 -7.61 -35.68 2.47
C ASP A 67 -6.74 -34.65 3.21
N LEU A 68 -6.82 -34.60 4.55
CA LEU A 68 -5.97 -33.74 5.38
C LEU A 68 -4.48 -34.15 5.32
N TRP A 69 -4.21 -35.45 5.35
CA TRP A 69 -2.85 -36.00 5.28
C TRP A 69 -2.23 -35.80 3.91
N ASP A 70 -3.00 -35.97 2.83
CA ASP A 70 -2.51 -35.74 1.47
C ASP A 70 -2.27 -34.24 1.20
N GLY A 71 -3.12 -33.36 1.74
CA GLY A 71 -2.89 -31.92 1.72
C GLY A 71 -1.61 -31.50 2.46
N LEU A 72 -1.33 -32.10 3.61
CA LEU A 72 -0.12 -31.80 4.41
C LEU A 72 1.16 -32.32 3.74
N LEU A 73 1.13 -33.53 3.19
CA LEU A 73 2.27 -34.13 2.49
C LEU A 73 2.58 -33.42 1.17
N ASN A 74 1.57 -32.84 0.50
CA ASN A 74 1.73 -32.10 -0.75
C ASN A 74 2.02 -30.59 -0.56
N ALA A 75 1.76 -30.01 0.61
CA ALA A 75 2.03 -28.60 0.88
C ALA A 75 3.53 -28.26 0.95
N VAL A 76 4.37 -29.22 1.32
CA VAL A 76 5.82 -29.04 1.43
C VAL A 76 6.47 -29.23 0.06
N PRO A 77 7.37 -28.34 -0.38
CA PRO A 77 8.06 -28.50 -1.64
C PRO A 77 8.84 -29.83 -1.67
N LYS A 78 8.45 -30.71 -2.60
CA LYS A 78 9.05 -32.05 -2.73
C LYS A 78 10.57 -32.03 -2.97
N LYS A 79 11.08 -30.97 -3.61
CA LYS A 79 12.49 -30.81 -4.01
C LYS A 79 12.94 -29.37 -3.86
N LYS A 80 14.24 -29.17 -3.60
CA LYS A 80 14.88 -27.85 -3.59
C LYS A 80 14.79 -27.21 -4.99
N THR A 81 14.38 -25.95 -5.05
CA THR A 81 14.30 -25.21 -6.32
C THR A 81 15.69 -24.98 -6.91
N SER A 82 15.87 -25.21 -8.21
CA SER A 82 17.13 -24.91 -8.89
C SER A 82 17.43 -23.41 -8.91
N HIS A 83 18.71 -23.06 -9.07
CA HIS A 83 19.14 -21.66 -9.15
C HIS A 83 18.43 -20.91 -10.29
N MET A 84 18.30 -21.53 -11.46
CA MET A 84 17.55 -20.99 -12.61
C MET A 84 16.09 -20.66 -12.23
N LYS A 85 15.35 -21.61 -11.65
CA LYS A 85 13.94 -21.41 -11.25
C LYS A 85 13.79 -20.33 -10.18
N LYS A 86 14.74 -20.23 -9.24
CA LYS A 86 14.78 -19.16 -8.22
C LYS A 86 15.01 -17.80 -8.87
N ARG A 87 16.01 -17.67 -9.75
CA ARG A 87 16.36 -16.42 -10.44
C ARG A 87 15.22 -15.92 -11.32
N HIS A 88 14.59 -16.78 -12.13
CA HIS A 88 13.44 -16.37 -12.94
C HIS A 88 12.27 -15.92 -12.08
N ARG A 89 11.97 -16.62 -10.97
CA ARG A 89 10.90 -16.20 -10.05
C ARG A 89 11.21 -14.87 -9.35
N GLN A 90 12.47 -14.59 -9.02
CA GLN A 90 12.86 -13.42 -8.23
C GLN A 90 13.15 -12.18 -9.07
N MET A 91 13.75 -12.33 -10.25
CA MET A 91 14.30 -11.21 -11.03
C MET A 91 13.52 -10.91 -12.31
N ALA A 92 12.78 -11.88 -12.87
CA ALA A 92 12.06 -11.64 -14.13
C ALA A 92 10.91 -10.66 -13.90
N GLY A 93 11.00 -9.46 -14.49
CA GLY A 93 9.96 -8.43 -14.40
C GLY A 93 9.78 -7.79 -13.01
N LYS A 94 10.63 -8.13 -12.04
CA LYS A 94 10.59 -7.63 -10.65
C LYS A 94 11.70 -6.63 -10.34
N GLY A 95 12.39 -6.12 -11.36
CA GLY A 95 13.38 -5.07 -11.21
C GLY A 95 12.73 -3.76 -10.74
N LEU A 96 13.49 -2.96 -9.99
CA LEU A 96 13.09 -1.60 -9.66
C LEU A 96 13.02 -0.80 -10.96
N LYS A 97 11.89 -0.13 -11.21
CA LYS A 97 11.72 0.71 -12.39
C LYS A 97 12.45 2.02 -12.18
N ASP A 98 13.14 2.49 -13.21
CA ASP A 98 13.78 3.80 -13.20
C ASP A 98 12.72 4.90 -13.16
N VAL A 99 12.97 5.92 -12.35
CA VAL A 99 12.08 7.08 -12.22
C VAL A 99 12.46 8.10 -13.30
N THR A 100 11.83 8.01 -14.47
CA THR A 100 12.04 8.94 -15.59
C THR A 100 11.32 10.27 -15.43
N ALA A 101 10.31 10.33 -14.56
CA ALA A 101 9.49 11.52 -14.32
C ALA A 101 10.18 12.54 -13.38
N LEU A 102 11.36 13.02 -13.77
CA LEU A 102 12.16 14.00 -13.02
C LEU A 102 12.29 15.30 -13.83
N ASN A 103 11.94 16.42 -13.21
CA ASN A 103 12.04 17.77 -13.78
C ASN A 103 12.87 18.67 -12.86
N LYS A 104 13.37 19.80 -13.37
CA LYS A 104 14.02 20.82 -12.54
C LYS A 104 13.00 21.62 -11.73
N CYS A 105 13.34 21.98 -10.51
CA CYS A 105 12.54 22.89 -9.69
C CYS A 105 12.68 24.33 -10.19
N SER A 106 11.55 25.03 -10.34
CA SER A 106 11.51 26.44 -10.75
C SER A 106 12.11 27.42 -9.72
N ALA A 107 12.13 27.05 -8.43
CA ALA A 107 12.64 27.92 -7.37
C ALA A 107 14.14 27.73 -7.11
N CYS A 108 14.60 26.48 -6.90
CA CYS A 108 15.98 26.19 -6.51
C CYS A 108 16.83 25.48 -7.59
N GLY A 109 16.26 25.15 -8.74
CA GLY A 109 16.95 24.46 -9.83
C GLY A 109 17.27 22.97 -9.60
N ARG A 110 17.07 22.43 -8.39
CA ARG A 110 17.33 21.02 -8.06
C ARG A 110 16.36 20.08 -8.77
N ALA A 111 16.77 18.83 -8.99
CA ALA A 111 15.89 17.79 -9.51
C ALA A 111 14.74 17.51 -8.54
N LYS A 112 13.51 17.42 -9.07
CA LYS A 112 12.31 17.04 -8.35
C LYS A 112 11.47 16.08 -9.18
N ARG A 113 10.52 15.39 -8.54
CA ARG A 113 9.52 14.58 -9.27
C ARG A 113 8.55 15.48 -10.03
N ALA A 114 8.15 15.05 -11.22
CA ALA A 114 7.10 15.71 -12.01
C ALA A 114 5.80 15.78 -11.20
N HIS A 115 5.06 16.89 -11.34
CA HIS A 115 3.79 17.17 -10.64
C HIS A 115 3.84 17.18 -9.10
N VAL A 116 5.04 17.14 -8.49
CA VAL A 116 5.22 17.20 -7.03
C VAL A 116 5.99 18.47 -6.66
N LEU A 117 5.66 19.08 -5.51
CA LEU A 117 6.42 20.23 -4.99
C LEU A 117 7.84 19.81 -4.58
N CYS A 118 8.80 20.74 -4.66
CA CYS A 118 10.17 20.43 -4.28
C CYS A 118 10.27 20.22 -2.76
N PRO A 119 10.79 19.08 -2.28
CA PRO A 119 10.86 18.80 -0.84
C PRO A 119 11.76 19.81 -0.12
N TYR A 120 12.85 20.25 -0.76
CA TYR A 120 13.77 21.24 -0.17
C TYR A 120 13.12 22.62 -0.02
N CYS A 121 12.43 23.11 -1.05
CA CYS A 121 11.78 24.41 -0.99
C CYS A 121 10.61 24.41 0.01
N VAL A 122 9.81 23.35 0.04
CA VAL A 122 8.72 23.23 1.03
C VAL A 122 9.30 23.18 2.45
N GLN A 123 10.40 22.47 2.66
CA GLN A 123 11.06 22.40 3.96
C GLN A 123 11.65 23.74 4.39
N SER A 124 12.29 24.49 3.48
CA SER A 124 12.81 25.82 3.82
C SER A 124 11.69 26.80 4.17
N ILE A 125 10.59 26.80 3.40
CA ILE A 125 9.42 27.64 3.66
C ILE A 125 8.79 27.26 5.00
N LYS A 126 8.61 25.96 5.27
CA LYS A 126 8.07 25.47 6.54
C LYS A 126 8.92 25.90 7.74
N ARG A 127 10.25 25.83 7.63
CA ARG A 127 11.17 26.31 8.67
C ARG A 127 11.03 27.81 8.89
N TRP A 128 10.88 28.58 7.81
CA TRP A 128 10.76 30.03 7.89
C TRP A 128 9.46 30.47 8.58
N PHE A 129 8.33 29.82 8.25
CA PHE A 129 7.07 30.01 8.97
C PHE A 129 7.13 29.54 10.43
N GLY A 130 7.76 28.39 10.69
CA GLY A 130 7.89 27.86 12.06
C GLY A 130 8.73 28.74 12.99
N ASN A 131 9.73 29.42 12.45
CA ASN A 131 10.58 30.35 13.19
C ASN A 131 9.97 31.75 13.31
N GLY A 132 8.76 31.99 12.78
CA GLY A 132 8.14 33.32 12.77
C GLY A 132 8.99 34.36 12.04
N PHE A 133 9.65 33.97 10.95
CA PHE A 133 10.55 34.82 10.15
C PHE A 133 11.83 35.29 10.86
N LYS A 134 12.14 34.76 12.05
CA LYS A 134 13.39 35.03 12.76
C LYS A 134 14.58 34.33 12.10
N THR A 135 15.77 34.92 12.24
CA THR A 135 17.01 34.29 11.80
C THR A 135 17.37 33.12 12.73
N GLN A 136 18.14 32.14 12.25
CA GLN A 136 18.56 31.00 13.07
C GLN A 136 19.32 31.44 14.34
N ALA A 137 20.17 32.48 14.21
CA ALA A 137 20.89 33.04 15.34
C ALA A 137 19.95 33.62 16.41
N GLN A 138 18.87 34.29 16.00
CA GLN A 138 17.85 34.83 16.92
C GLN A 138 17.10 33.71 17.63
N VAL A 139 16.66 32.68 16.90
CA VAL A 139 15.97 31.51 17.48
C VAL A 139 16.88 30.80 18.49
N GLU A 140 18.16 30.56 18.14
CA GLU A 140 19.13 29.93 19.03
C GLU A 140 19.50 30.80 20.23
N ALA A 141 19.45 32.12 20.11
CA ALA A 141 19.65 33.03 21.24
C ALA A 141 18.43 33.00 22.20
N GLU A 142 17.21 32.99 21.67
CA GLU A 142 15.98 32.87 22.45
C GLU A 142 15.90 31.52 23.17
N GLU A 143 16.23 30.42 22.51
CA GLU A 143 16.29 29.08 23.11
C GLU A 143 17.34 29.00 24.22
N ARG A 144 18.52 29.62 24.04
CA ARG A 144 19.56 29.72 25.08
C ARG A 144 19.08 30.52 26.29
N GLN A 145 18.48 31.69 26.07
CA GLN A 145 17.91 32.50 27.16
C GLN A 145 16.81 31.75 27.90
N MET A 146 15.95 31.01 27.18
CA MET A 146 14.91 30.17 27.80
C MET A 146 15.55 29.08 28.67
N LEU A 147 16.57 28.40 28.15
CA LEU A 147 17.28 27.33 28.85
C LEU A 147 17.99 27.84 30.11
N GLU A 148 18.64 28.99 30.04
CA GLU A 148 19.28 29.64 31.20
C GLU A 148 18.25 29.96 32.29
N ARG A 149 17.10 30.55 31.91
CA ARG A 149 15.99 30.81 32.86
C ARG A 149 15.47 29.52 33.49
N TYR A 150 15.28 28.48 32.68
CA TYR A 150 14.80 27.18 33.15
C TYR A 150 15.81 26.52 34.10
N ASN A 151 17.10 26.57 33.79
CA ASN A 151 18.16 26.05 34.66
C ASN A 151 18.24 26.83 35.97
N GLU A 152 18.03 28.15 35.96
CA GLU A 152 17.96 28.96 37.18
C GLU A 152 16.76 28.55 38.05
N GLU A 153 15.59 28.32 37.46
CA GLU A 153 14.42 27.79 38.19
C GLU A 153 14.70 26.42 38.82
N LEU A 154 15.37 25.53 38.10
CA LEU A 154 15.79 24.22 38.62
C LEU A 154 16.74 24.36 39.81
N ARG A 155 17.70 25.29 39.74
CA ARG A 155 18.63 25.59 40.84
C ARG A 155 17.90 26.09 42.08
N ILE A 156 16.97 27.04 41.91
CA ILE A 156 16.15 27.59 43.01
C ILE A 156 15.30 26.48 43.64
N ARG A 157 14.65 25.64 42.82
CA ARG A 157 13.81 24.51 43.28
C ARG A 157 14.62 23.33 43.82
N LYS A 158 15.97 23.34 43.69
CA LYS A 158 16.88 22.25 44.02
C LYS A 158 16.45 20.90 43.42
N TRP A 159 16.02 20.91 42.15
CA TRP A 159 15.50 19.73 41.49
C TRP A 159 16.29 19.39 40.22
N GLY A 160 16.80 18.16 40.13
CA GLY A 160 17.45 17.60 38.96
C GLY A 160 18.79 18.24 38.54
N PRO A 161 19.48 17.65 37.55
CA PRO A 161 20.67 18.24 36.94
C PRO A 161 20.31 19.37 35.96
N GLN A 162 21.24 20.31 35.75
CA GLN A 162 21.10 21.37 34.74
C GLN A 162 21.13 20.78 33.33
N ILE A 163 20.31 21.34 32.43
CA ILE A 163 20.21 20.90 31.04
C ILE A 163 21.16 21.73 30.18
N GLU A 164 22.04 21.06 29.43
CA GLU A 164 22.92 21.70 28.47
C GLU A 164 22.22 21.93 27.11
N PRO A 165 22.60 22.99 26.37
CA PRO A 165 22.07 23.20 25.03
C PRO A 165 22.43 22.01 24.13
N LYS A 166 21.48 21.59 23.29
CA LYS A 166 21.70 20.49 22.35
C LYS A 166 22.86 20.86 21.41
N LYS A 167 23.94 20.08 21.45
CA LYS A 167 25.01 20.17 20.46
C LYS A 167 24.40 19.82 19.10
N LYS A 168 24.68 20.64 18.08
CA LYS A 168 24.38 20.26 16.69
C LYS A 168 25.31 19.11 16.37
N ASP A 169 24.85 17.88 16.59
CA ASP A 169 25.62 16.69 16.27
C ASP A 169 25.76 16.63 14.74
N GLU A 170 26.86 17.19 14.25
CA GLU A 170 27.35 16.94 12.90
C GLU A 170 27.76 15.45 12.82
N GLU A 171 27.27 14.78 11.78
CA GLU A 171 27.72 13.45 11.33
C GLU A 171 27.63 12.27 12.33
N LYS A 172 26.42 11.73 12.54
CA LYS A 172 26.27 10.29 12.85
C LYS A 172 25.12 9.66 12.07
N SER A 173 25.35 9.41 10.78
CA SER A 173 24.81 8.27 10.02
C SER A 173 24.98 8.53 8.51
N VAL A 174 26.24 8.57 8.05
CA VAL A 174 26.55 8.38 6.63
C VAL A 174 27.35 7.09 6.52
N LYS A 175 26.64 5.96 6.58
CA LYS A 175 27.05 4.65 6.09
C LYS A 175 25.83 3.98 5.48
#